data_AF-A0A9W7ZKN1-F1
#
_entry.id   AF-A0A9W7ZKN1-F1
#
_cell.length_a   1.000
_cell.length_b   1.000
_cell.length_c   1.000
_cell.angle_alpha   90.00
_cell.angle_beta   90.00
_cell.angle_gamma   90.00
#
_symmetry.space_group_name_H-M   'P 1'
#
loop_
_entity.id
_entity.type
_entity.pdbx_description
1 polymer ?
#
loop_
_entity_poly.entity_id
_entity_poly.type
_entity_poly.pdbx_seq_one_letter_code
_entity_poly.pdbx_strand_id
1 'polypeptide(L)'
;DFNPTPNMELLVKETKALHKVLGKYLPVETLQSVMSSVLRMYTQKLHDQIAVVEIHTVQGKQRLLGDVQYFIQRLSALGHVEPPGNALEVLVNNITVGGSSLPSNPRQV
;
A
#
# COMPACT_ATOMS: atom_id res chain seq x y z
N ASP A 1 9.73 15.29 -2.68
CA ASP A 1 10.16 13.93 -3.02
C ASP A 1 9.78 12.95 -1.95
N PHE A 2 9.02 11.92 -2.30
CA PHE A 2 8.77 10.77 -1.42
C PHE A 2 10.06 9.97 -1.36
N ASN A 3 10.68 9.86 -0.18
CA ASN A 3 11.81 8.95 0.00
C ASN A 3 11.26 7.63 0.56
N PRO A 4 10.96 6.63 -0.30
CA PRO A 4 10.41 5.36 0.16
C PRO A 4 11.45 4.62 1.00
N THR A 5 10.98 3.73 1.85
CA THR A 5 11.84 2.76 2.52
C THR A 5 12.41 1.77 1.49
N PRO A 6 13.61 1.20 1.74
CA PRO A 6 14.20 0.20 0.85
C PRO A 6 13.28 -0.99 0.57
N ASN A 7 12.45 -1.37 1.55
CA ASN A 7 11.49 -2.47 1.42
C ASN A 7 10.37 -2.12 0.43
N MET A 8 9.82 -0.90 0.53
CA MET A 8 8.78 -0.44 -0.39
C MET A 8 9.33 -0.25 -1.81
N GLU A 9 10.54 0.28 -1.93
CA GLU A 9 11.24 0.39 -3.21
C GLU A 9 11.45 -0.98 -3.86
N LEU A 10 11.90 -1.98 -3.08
CA LEU A 10 12.07 -3.35 -3.56
C LEU A 10 10.75 -3.96 -4.04
N LEU A 11 9.68 -3.84 -3.24
CA LEU A 11 8.35 -4.35 -3.60
C LEU A 11 7.88 -3.79 -4.94
N VAL A 12 7.97 -2.47 -5.12
CA VAL A 12 7.58 -1.80 -6.38
C VAL A 12 8.49 -2.24 -7.54
N LYS A 13 9.80 -2.33 -7.31
CA LYS A 13 10.77 -2.77 -8.33
C LYS A 13 10.47 -4.18 -8.82
N GLU A 14 10.25 -5.13 -7.92
CA GLU A 14 9.94 -6.53 -8.25
C GLU A 14 8.59 -6.64 -8.95
N THR A 15 7.57 -5.88 -8.50
CA THR A 15 6.25 -5.84 -9.14
C THR A 15 6.33 -5.30 -10.58
N LYS A 16 7.12 -4.26 -10.82
CA LYS A 16 7.36 -3.73 -12.18
C LYS A 16 8.12 -4.72 -13.05
N ALA A 17 9.10 -5.43 -12.48
CA ALA A 17 9.83 -6.47 -13.19
C ALA A 17 8.91 -7.63 -13.60
N LEU A 18 8.03 -8.06 -12.70
CA LEU A 18 7.00 -9.06 -12.98
C LEU A 18 6.10 -8.64 -14.14
N HIS A 19 5.51 -7.44 -14.10
CA HIS A 19 4.69 -6.90 -15.21
C HIS A 19 5.45 -6.92 -16.54
N LYS A 20 6.69 -6.42 -16.54
CA LYS A 20 7.54 -6.38 -17.74
C LYS A 20 7.86 -7.77 -18.28
N VAL A 21 8.13 -8.75 -17.41
CA VAL A 21 8.42 -10.12 -17.83
C VAL A 21 7.16 -10.77 -18.40
N LEU A 22 6.04 -10.71 -17.69
CA LEU A 22 4.78 -11.31 -18.13
C LEU A 22 4.28 -10.69 -19.44
N GLY A 23 4.39 -9.38 -19.61
CA GLY A 23 3.96 -8.69 -20.82
C GLY A 23 4.73 -9.04 -22.10
N LYS A 24 5.86 -9.74 -21.99
CA LYS A 24 6.59 -10.29 -23.16
C LYS A 24 5.99 -11.59 -23.68
N TYR A 25 5.23 -12.30 -22.86
CA TYR A 25 4.78 -13.67 -23.15
C TYR A 25 3.26 -13.83 -23.11
N LEU A 26 2.54 -12.95 -22.41
CA LEU A 26 1.11 -13.02 -22.24
C LEU A 26 0.37 -12.03 -23.15
N PRO A 27 -0.80 -12.39 -23.69
CA PRO A 27 -1.73 -11.43 -24.28
C PRO A 27 -2.13 -10.35 -23.28
N VAL A 28 -2.48 -9.16 -23.78
CA VAL A 28 -2.81 -7.98 -22.95
C VAL A 28 -3.92 -8.27 -21.95
N GLU A 29 -5.00 -8.96 -22.37
CA GLU A 29 -6.12 -9.30 -21.49
C GLU A 29 -5.71 -10.23 -20.34
N THR A 30 -4.86 -11.22 -20.63
CA THR A 30 -4.33 -12.15 -19.61
C THR A 30 -3.39 -11.41 -18.66
N LEU A 31 -2.50 -10.56 -19.18
CA LEU A 31 -1.62 -9.72 -18.37
C LEU A 31 -2.43 -8.82 -17.42
N GLN A 32 -3.47 -8.18 -17.94
CA GLN A 32 -4.36 -7.31 -17.16
C GLN A 32 -5.04 -8.08 -16.03
N SER A 33 -5.60 -9.25 -16.31
CA SER A 33 -6.27 -10.08 -15.30
C SER A 33 -5.33 -10.52 -14.19
N VAL A 34 -4.14 -11.03 -14.55
CA VAL A 34 -3.12 -11.49 -13.61
C VAL A 34 -2.60 -10.34 -12.76
N MET A 35 -2.20 -9.23 -13.40
CA MET A 35 -1.62 -8.10 -12.68
C MET A 35 -2.64 -7.39 -11.81
N SER A 36 -3.91 -7.27 -12.23
CA SER A 36 -4.97 -6.73 -11.38
C SER A 36 -5.18 -7.58 -10.13
N SER A 37 -5.08 -8.90 -10.25
CA SER A 37 -5.14 -9.81 -9.10
C SER A 37 -3.97 -9.61 -8.14
N VAL A 38 -2.75 -9.49 -8.68
CA VAL A 38 -1.53 -9.24 -7.89
C VAL A 38 -1.62 -7.90 -7.15
N LEU A 39 -2.01 -6.82 -7.82
CA LEU A 39 -2.13 -5.50 -7.18
C LEU A 39 -3.22 -5.47 -6.11
N ARG A 40 -4.34 -6.15 -6.34
CA ARG A 40 -5.40 -6.32 -5.33
C ARG A 40 -4.89 -7.05 -4.10
N MET A 41 -4.15 -8.15 -4.28
CA MET A 41 -3.55 -8.90 -3.17
C MET A 41 -2.57 -8.04 -2.35
N TYR A 42 -1.70 -7.27 -3.01
CA TYR A 42 -0.78 -6.38 -2.31
C TYR A 42 -1.52 -5.26 -1.58
N THR A 43 -2.52 -4.64 -2.22
CA THR A 43 -3.32 -3.58 -1.62
C THR A 43 -4.06 -4.09 -0.38
N GLN A 44 -4.68 -5.27 -0.46
CA GLN A 44 -5.35 -5.90 0.67
C GLN A 44 -4.38 -6.20 1.81
N LYS A 45 -3.23 -6.83 1.50
CA LYS A 45 -2.24 -7.18 2.51
C LYS A 45 -1.66 -5.94 3.20
N LEU A 46 -1.35 -4.89 2.45
CA LEU A 46 -0.89 -3.62 3.01
C LEU A 46 -1.98 -2.98 3.88
N HIS A 47 -3.23 -2.97 3.43
CA HIS A 47 -4.35 -2.47 4.20
C HIS A 47 -4.46 -3.18 5.55
N ASP A 48 -4.47 -4.51 5.55
CA ASP A 48 -4.61 -5.31 6.77
C ASP A 48 -3.46 -5.09 7.76
N GLN A 49 -2.23 -4.95 7.27
CA GLN A 49 -1.07 -4.68 8.12
C GLN A 49 -1.06 -3.24 8.66
N ILE A 50 -1.44 -2.26 7.83
CA ILE A 50 -1.53 -0.85 8.25
C ILE A 50 -2.66 -0.65 9.27
N ALA A 51 -3.77 -1.39 9.15
CA ALA A 51 -4.90 -1.27 10.06
C ALA A 51 -4.56 -1.65 11.51
N VAL A 52 -3.52 -2.48 11.72
CA VAL A 52 -3.12 -2.97 13.04
C VAL A 52 -1.77 -2.40 13.51
N VAL A 53 -1.09 -1.58 12.70
CA VAL A 53 0.23 -1.07 13.05
C VAL A 53 0.13 0.11 14.03
N GLU A 54 0.84 0.03 15.15
CA GLU A 54 0.92 1.12 16.12
C GLU A 54 2.05 2.09 15.75
N ILE A 55 1.67 3.32 15.36
CA ILE A 55 2.63 4.37 15.02
C ILE A 55 2.75 5.36 16.18
N HIS A 56 3.95 5.42 16.74
CA HIS A 56 4.24 6.21 17.94
C HIS A 56 4.80 7.60 17.64
N THR A 57 5.23 7.86 16.39
CA THR A 57 5.83 9.15 16.01
C THR A 57 5.22 9.72 14.74
N VAL A 58 5.15 11.06 14.67
CA VAL A 58 4.68 11.78 13.47
C VAL A 58 5.56 11.46 12.27
N GLN A 59 6.87 11.39 12.49
CA GLN A 59 7.83 11.00 11.45
C GLN A 59 7.58 9.58 10.92
N GLY A 60 7.21 8.64 11.79
CA GLY A 60 6.84 7.28 11.39
C GLY A 60 5.60 7.27 10.51
N LYS A 61 4.57 8.05 10.86
CA LYS A 61 3.36 8.20 10.05
C LYS A 61 3.67 8.82 8.68
N GLN A 62 4.48 9.88 8.65
CA GLN A 62 4.90 10.53 7.40
C GLN A 62 5.72 9.59 6.50
N ARG A 63 6.59 8.77 7.08
CA ARG A 63 7.36 7.76 6.34
C ARG A 63 6.44 6.71 5.71
N LEU A 64 5.48 6.18 6.48
CA LEU A 64 4.51 5.22 5.96
C LEU A 64 3.63 5.84 4.86
N LEU A 65 3.22 7.10 5.03
CA LEU A 65 2.46 7.83 4.01
C LEU A 65 3.27 7.96 2.72
N GLY A 66 4.55 8.32 2.82
CA GLY A 66 5.46 8.39 1.67
C GLY A 66 5.62 7.05 0.94
N ASP A 67 5.71 5.94 1.68
CA ASP A 67 5.74 4.59 1.12
C ASP A 67 4.48 4.25 0.33
N VAL A 68 3.31 4.53 0.90
CA VAL A 68 2.02 4.28 0.26
C VAL A 68 1.84 5.15 -0.99
N GLN A 69 2.19 6.43 -0.92
CA GLN A 69 2.12 7.34 -2.07
C GLN A 69 3.08 6.91 -3.18
N TYR A 70 4.30 6.48 -2.84
CA TYR A 70 5.25 5.92 -3.79
C TYR A 70 4.70 4.65 -4.45
N PHE A 71 4.14 3.72 -3.68
CA PHE A 71 3.51 2.50 -4.18
C PHE A 71 2.40 2.80 -5.20
N ILE A 72 1.44 3.65 -4.81
CA ILE A 72 0.30 4.04 -5.66
C ILE A 72 0.82 4.70 -6.94
N GLN A 73 1.69 5.71 -6.82
CA GLN A 73 2.19 6.47 -7.96
C GLN A 73 2.94 5.58 -8.96
N ARG A 74 3.82 4.70 -8.47
CA ARG A 74 4.67 3.88 -9.34
C ARG A 74 3.92 2.74 -10.02
N LEU A 75 2.94 2.14 -9.35
CA LEU A 75 2.17 1.04 -9.91
C LEU A 75 0.99 1.51 -10.75
N SER A 76 0.49 2.74 -10.54
CA SER A 76 -0.48 3.37 -11.45
C SER A 76 0.08 3.65 -12.85
N ALA A 77 1.40 3.70 -12.98
CA ALA A 77 2.06 3.85 -14.28
C ALA A 77 2.17 2.53 -15.07
N LEU A 78 1.70 1.40 -14.52
CA LEU A 78 1.66 0.14 -15.23
C LEU A 78 0.52 0.14 -16.25
N GLY A 79 0.88 0.02 -17.53
CA GLY A 79 -0.11 -0.05 -18.60
C GLY A 79 -0.99 -1.28 -18.49
N HIS A 80 -2.26 -1.13 -18.85
CA HIS A 80 -3.27 -2.20 -18.92
C HIS A 80 -3.61 -2.84 -17.57
N VAL A 81 -3.33 -2.18 -16.45
CA VAL A 81 -3.67 -2.70 -15.11
C VAL A 81 -4.44 -1.63 -14.36
N GLU A 82 -5.45 -2.04 -13.59
CA GLU A 82 -6.15 -1.13 -12.69
C GLU A 82 -5.19 -0.65 -11.60
N PRO A 83 -5.06 0.67 -11.39
CA PRO A 83 -4.13 1.21 -10.41
C PRO A 83 -4.57 0.87 -8.98
N PRO A 84 -3.63 0.79 -8.01
CA PRO A 84 -4.00 0.78 -6.61
C PRO A 84 -4.75 2.08 -6.27
N GLY A 85 -5.95 1.96 -5.70
CA GLY A 85 -6.73 3.11 -5.26
C GLY A 85 -6.10 3.86 -4.06
N ASN A 86 -6.76 4.94 -3.63
CA ASN A 86 -6.29 5.79 -2.53
C ASN A 86 -6.63 5.25 -1.12
N ALA A 87 -7.23 4.07 -1.00
CA ALA A 87 -7.68 3.51 0.27
C ALA A 87 -6.55 3.39 1.31
N LEU A 88 -5.35 3.00 0.88
CA LEU A 88 -4.17 2.92 1.74
C LEU A 88 -3.75 4.30 2.26
N GLU A 89 -3.82 5.33 1.42
CA GLU A 89 -3.46 6.70 1.80
C GLU A 89 -4.45 7.25 2.83
N VAL A 90 -5.75 7.03 2.61
CA VAL A 90 -6.81 7.38 3.57
C VAL A 90 -6.58 6.66 4.90
N LEU A 91 -6.28 5.36 4.87
CA LEU A 91 -6.03 4.57 6.07
C LEU A 91 -4.85 5.12 6.88
N VAL A 92 -3.71 5.41 6.24
CA VAL A 92 -2.54 5.98 6.92
C VAL A 92 -2.85 7.36 7.49
N ASN A 93 -3.58 8.21 6.76
CA ASN A 93 -3.96 9.53 7.23
C ASN A 93 -4.85 9.48 8.49
N ASN A 94 -5.64 8.42 8.66
CA ASN A 94 -6.49 8.21 9.83
C ASN A 94 -5.76 7.65 11.06
N ILE A 95 -4.48 7.26 10.95
CA ILE A 95 -3.71 6.77 12.10
C ILE A 95 -3.46 7.89 13.11
N THR A 96 -3.86 7.66 14.36
CA THR A 96 -3.54 8.55 15.49
C THR A 96 -2.17 8.22 16.05
N VAL A 97 -1.26 9.20 16.03
CA VAL A 97 0.11 9.03 16.55
C VAL A 97 0.09 8.98 18.08
N GLY A 98 0.63 7.92 18.67
CA GLY A 98 0.74 7.78 20.13
C GLY A 98 -0.55 7.33 20.83
N GLY A 99 -1.48 6.70 20.13
CA GLY A 99 -2.73 6.21 20.70
C GLY A 99 -2.52 4.98 21.59
N SER A 100 -2.57 5.16 22.91
CA SER A 100 -2.94 4.09 23.85
C SER A 100 -4.34 3.58 23.48
N SER A 101 -4.46 2.32 23.09
CA SER A 101 -5.74 1.62 22.95
C SER A 101 -6.32 1.33 24.34
N LEU A 102 -6.88 2.34 25.02
CA LEU A 102 -7.74 2.10 26.19
C LEU A 102 -9.21 1.97 25.74
N PRO A 103 -9.89 0.86 26.05
CA PRO A 103 -11.34 0.81 25.92
C PRO A 103 -11.96 1.68 27.01
N SER A 104 -12.65 2.74 26.62
CA SER A 104 -13.51 3.53 27.51
C SER A 104 -14.69 2.66 27.96
N ASN A 105 -14.56 2.02 29.12
CA ASN A 105 -15.67 1.38 29.82
C ASN A 105 -16.50 2.46 30.53
N PRO A 106 -17.78 2.68 30.16
CA PRO A 106 -18.64 3.56 30.93
C PRO A 106 -19.03 2.84 32.22
N ARG A 107 -18.51 3.34 33.36
CA ARG A 107 -19.02 2.98 34.68
C ARG A 107 -20.52 3.28 34.74
N GLN A 108 -21.35 2.26 34.82
CA GLN A 108 -22.69 2.40 35.37
C GLN A 108 -22.59 2.29 36.90
N VAL A 109 -22.94 3.39 37.57
CA VAL A 109 -23.39 3.44 38.97
C VAL A 109 -24.85 3.81 38.97
#